data_AF-A0A9E4ZYT8-F1
#
_entry.id   AF-A0A9E4ZYT8-F1
#
_cell.length_a   1.000
_cell.length_b   1.000
_cell.length_c   1.000
_cell.angle_alpha   90.00
_cell.angle_beta   90.00
_cell.angle_gamma   90.00
#
_symmetry.space_group_name_H-M   'P 1'
#
loop_
_entity.id
_entity.type
_entity.pdbx_description
1 polymer ?
#
loop_
_entity_poly.entity_id
_entity_poly.type
_entity_poly.pdbx_seq_one_letter_code
_entity_poly.pdbx_strand_id
1 'polypeptide(L)'
;MVIAKPEWFKKKNRTSSIFDIPLKGWIYNIIAMSVIFIGVMLPQNIITETIVAGVFLFLIMDENIVSLKSLDEREHMHYAIAMRNMAWGVLIIMITGSIILINNFNGTDIKTGLYILIMITAVGGALINNITRHKLEKEN
;
A
#
# COMPACT_ATOMS: atom_id res chain seq x y z
N MET A 1 5.14 -11.87 -14.70
CA MET A 1 5.51 -10.92 -15.76
C MET A 1 5.47 -9.53 -15.14
N VAL A 2 6.51 -8.73 -15.33
CA VAL A 2 6.62 -7.40 -14.73
C VAL A 2 6.53 -6.35 -15.83
N ILE A 3 5.62 -5.38 -15.71
CA ILE A 3 5.37 -4.37 -16.76
C ILE A 3 6.19 -3.11 -16.49
N ALA A 4 6.24 -2.67 -15.23
CA ALA A 4 6.92 -1.46 -14.84
C ALA A 4 8.45 -1.62 -14.85
N LYS A 5 9.17 -0.51 -15.06
CA LYS A 5 10.65 -0.52 -15.10
C LYS A 5 11.26 0.10 -13.84
N PRO A 6 12.36 -0.43 -13.29
CA PRO A 6 12.98 0.09 -12.05
C PRO A 6 13.35 1.57 -12.14
N GLU A 7 13.78 2.02 -13.32
CA GLU A 7 14.12 3.42 -13.61
C GLU A 7 12.96 4.40 -13.38
N TRP A 8 11.71 3.92 -13.44
CA TRP A 8 10.53 4.77 -13.24
C TRP A 8 10.28 5.11 -11.77
N PHE A 9 10.89 4.36 -10.86
CA PHE A 9 10.71 4.50 -9.41
C PHE A 9 11.99 4.87 -8.66
N LYS A 10 13.13 4.94 -9.35
CA LYS A 10 14.39 5.37 -8.76
C LYS A 10 14.31 6.83 -8.31
N LYS A 11 14.45 7.07 -7.01
CA LYS A 11 14.30 8.40 -6.41
C LYS A 11 15.44 9.34 -6.82
N LYS A 12 15.10 10.61 -7.07
CA LYS A 12 16.09 11.67 -7.40
C LYS A 12 16.92 12.08 -6.17
N ASN A 13 16.25 12.28 -5.04
CA ASN A 13 16.88 12.49 -3.75
C ASN A 13 16.59 11.26 -2.88
N ARG A 14 17.61 10.74 -2.19
CA ARG A 14 17.52 9.53 -1.35
C ARG A 14 16.84 9.78 0.01
N THR A 15 16.02 10.81 0.06
CA THR A 15 15.17 11.12 1.19
C THR A 15 13.93 10.23 1.19
N SER A 16 13.37 9.98 2.37
CA SER A 16 12.22 9.11 2.60
C SER A 16 10.94 9.68 2.00
N SER A 17 11.03 10.83 1.34
CA SER A 17 9.93 11.49 0.67
C SER A 17 9.36 10.58 -0.42
N ILE A 18 8.04 10.46 -0.41
CA ILE A 18 7.26 9.78 -1.45
C ILE A 18 7.24 10.63 -2.74
N PHE A 19 7.59 11.92 -2.64
CA PHE A 19 7.51 12.87 -3.74
C PHE A 19 8.75 12.87 -4.67
N ASP A 20 9.81 12.15 -4.32
CA ASP A 20 11.07 12.12 -5.10
C ASP A 20 11.04 11.14 -6.29
N ILE A 21 9.87 10.57 -6.61
CA ILE A 21 9.67 9.62 -7.71
C ILE A 21 9.64 10.34 -9.08
N PRO A 22 10.27 9.78 -10.13
CA PRO A 22 10.18 10.31 -11.50
C PRO A 22 8.74 10.43 -12.01
N LEU A 23 8.49 11.37 -12.94
CA LEU A 23 7.16 11.57 -13.54
C LEU A 23 6.57 10.29 -14.16
N LYS A 24 7.41 9.41 -14.71
CA LYS A 24 6.98 8.11 -15.27
C LYS A 24 6.37 7.20 -14.21
N GLY A 25 6.95 7.14 -13.01
CA GLY A 25 6.38 6.39 -11.87
C GLY A 25 5.07 7.00 -11.39
N TRP A 26 4.97 8.33 -11.35
CA TRP A 26 3.71 9.01 -11.04
C TRP A 26 2.60 8.70 -12.03
N ILE A 27 2.91 8.73 -13.34
CA ILE A 27 1.94 8.36 -14.39
C ILE A 27 1.48 6.92 -14.21
N TYR A 28 2.41 6.00 -13.92
CA TYR A 28 2.07 4.60 -13.65
C TYR A 28 1.10 4.48 -12.46
N ASN A 29 1.37 5.18 -11.36
CA ASN A 29 0.52 5.13 -10.16
C ASN A 29 -0.85 5.75 -10.39
N ILE A 30 -0.93 6.82 -11.19
CA ILE A 30 -2.21 7.41 -11.61
C ILE A 30 -3.01 6.41 -12.44
N ILE A 31 -2.37 5.72 -13.38
CA ILE A 31 -3.03 4.67 -14.19
C ILE A 31 -3.51 3.54 -13.28
N ALA A 32 -2.68 3.05 -12.36
CA ALA A 32 -3.05 2.01 -11.41
C ALA A 32 -4.26 2.44 -10.57
N MET A 33 -4.27 3.66 -10.05
CA MET A 33 -5.39 4.19 -9.28
C MET A 33 -6.66 4.40 -10.13
N SER A 34 -6.51 4.77 -11.40
CA SER A 34 -7.63 4.96 -12.33
C SER A 34 -8.44 3.68 -12.56
N VAL A 35 -7.84 2.49 -12.39
CA VAL A 35 -8.55 1.21 -12.49
C VAL A 35 -9.70 1.11 -11.49
N ILE A 36 -9.52 1.61 -10.26
CA ILE A 36 -10.59 1.63 -9.25
C ILE A 36 -11.72 2.56 -9.71
N PHE A 37 -11.39 3.75 -10.21
CA PHE A 37 -12.38 4.72 -10.68
C PHE A 37 -13.19 4.19 -11.87
N ILE A 38 -12.53 3.53 -12.82
CA ILE A 38 -13.19 2.86 -13.94
C ILE A 38 -14.09 1.73 -13.42
N GLY A 39 -13.61 0.95 -12.45
CA GLY A 39 -14.37 -0.13 -11.83
C GLY A 39 -15.67 0.32 -11.16
N VAL A 40 -15.68 1.51 -10.56
CA VAL A 40 -16.89 2.11 -9.97
C VAL A 40 -17.93 2.49 -11.03
N MET A 41 -17.49 2.83 -12.25
CA MET A 41 -18.37 3.21 -13.36
C MET A 41 -18.95 2.00 -14.11
N LEU A 42 -18.39 0.80 -13.90
CA LEU A 42 -18.86 -0.43 -14.51
C LEU A 42 -20.03 -1.05 -13.72
N PRO A 43 -20.82 -1.95 -14.37
CA PRO A 43 -21.86 -2.70 -13.68
C PRO A 43 -21.31 -3.46 -12.47
N GLN A 44 -21.92 -3.24 -11.31
CA GLN A 44 -21.53 -3.88 -10.05
C GLN A 44 -22.01 -5.33 -10.05
N ASN A 45 -21.14 -6.24 -10.46
CA ASN A 45 -21.33 -7.67 -10.33
C ASN A 45 -20.03 -8.33 -9.86
N ILE A 46 -20.16 -9.51 -9.24
CA ILE A 46 -19.03 -10.17 -8.59
C ILE A 46 -17.87 -10.46 -9.54
N ILE A 47 -18.18 -10.73 -10.82
CA ILE A 47 -17.17 -11.01 -11.85
C ILE A 47 -16.37 -9.73 -12.15
N THR A 48 -17.04 -8.62 -12.41
CA THR A 48 -16.41 -7.33 -12.72
C THR A 48 -15.63 -6.81 -11.52
N GLU A 49 -16.20 -6.88 -10.32
CA GLU A 49 -15.52 -6.49 -9.08
C GLU A 49 -14.24 -7.30 -8.86
N THR A 50 -14.31 -8.62 -9.06
CA THR A 50 -13.15 -9.50 -8.93
C THR A 50 -12.07 -9.20 -9.97
N ILE A 51 -12.47 -8.94 -11.22
CA ILE A 51 -11.52 -8.59 -12.30
C ILE A 51 -10.86 -7.25 -12.01
N VAL A 52 -11.64 -6.22 -11.65
CA VAL A 52 -11.13 -4.88 -11.32
C VAL A 52 -10.16 -4.96 -10.14
N ALA A 53 -10.55 -5.66 -9.06
CA ALA A 53 -9.69 -5.85 -7.89
C ALA A 53 -8.41 -6.62 -8.25
N GLY A 54 -8.52 -7.67 -9.07
CA GLY A 54 -7.37 -8.45 -9.54
C GLY A 54 -6.39 -7.62 -10.36
N VAL A 55 -6.89 -6.82 -11.32
CA VAL A 55 -6.07 -5.91 -12.13
C VAL A 55 -5.42 -4.84 -11.27
N PHE A 56 -6.17 -4.23 -10.35
CA PHE A 56 -5.63 -3.24 -9.43
C PHE A 56 -4.50 -3.81 -8.57
N LEU A 57 -4.74 -4.95 -7.92
CA LEU A 57 -3.73 -5.63 -7.10
C LEU A 57 -2.51 -6.04 -7.92
N PHE A 58 -2.71 -6.51 -9.15
CA PHE A 58 -1.62 -6.83 -10.07
C PHE A 58 -0.73 -5.60 -10.33
N LEU A 59 -1.32 -4.44 -10.65
CA LEU A 59 -0.55 -3.22 -10.93
C LEU A 59 0.21 -2.72 -9.70
N ILE A 60 -0.39 -2.82 -8.51
CA ILE A 60 0.25 -2.45 -7.24
C ILE A 60 1.38 -3.42 -6.88
N MET A 61 1.19 -4.73 -7.08
CA MET A 61 2.27 -5.71 -6.87
C MET A 61 3.42 -5.51 -7.86
N ASP A 62 3.10 -5.21 -9.13
CA ASP A 62 4.09 -4.91 -10.15
C ASP A 62 4.94 -3.69 -9.77
N GLU A 63 4.31 -2.60 -9.34
CA GLU A 63 4.98 -1.42 -8.79
C GLU A 63 5.88 -1.79 -7.61
N ASN A 64 5.37 -2.52 -6.62
CA ASN A 64 6.15 -2.86 -5.42
C ASN A 64 7.40 -3.68 -5.75
N ILE A 65 7.27 -4.70 -6.61
CA ILE A 65 8.41 -5.54 -7.02
C ILE A 65 9.47 -4.71 -7.73
N VAL A 66 9.05 -3.79 -8.58
CA VAL A 66 9.95 -2.96 -9.39
C VAL A 66 10.60 -1.86 -8.57
N SER A 67 9.82 -1.22 -7.69
CA SER A 67 10.31 -0.22 -6.73
C SER A 67 11.35 -0.85 -5.81
N LEU A 68 11.12 -2.06 -5.32
CA LEU A 68 12.12 -2.80 -4.54
C LEU A 68 13.44 -2.97 -5.30
N LYS A 69 13.40 -3.38 -6.57
CA LYS A 69 14.61 -3.53 -7.39
C LYS A 69 15.34 -2.23 -7.68
N SER A 70 14.71 -1.08 -7.46
CA SER A 70 15.32 0.23 -7.68
C SER A 70 16.14 0.73 -6.47
N LEU A 71 16.04 0.05 -5.33
CA LEU A 71 16.71 0.41 -4.08
C LEU A 71 18.18 -0.01 -4.08
N ASP A 72 19.00 0.78 -3.38
CA ASP A 72 20.37 0.40 -3.05
C ASP A 72 20.42 -0.53 -1.82
N GLU A 73 21.56 -1.19 -1.54
CA GLU A 73 21.72 -2.13 -0.42
C GLU A 73 21.35 -1.54 0.96
N ARG A 74 21.75 -0.28 1.23
CA ARG A 74 21.37 0.43 2.47
C ARG A 74 19.85 0.64 2.56
N GLU A 75 19.24 1.08 1.46
CA GLU A 75 17.79 1.36 1.41
C GLU A 75 16.98 0.07 1.49
N HIS A 76 17.49 -1.04 0.92
CA HIS A 76 16.92 -2.37 1.08
C HIS A 76 16.87 -2.81 2.53
N MET A 77 17.95 -2.59 3.29
CA MET A 77 17.98 -2.92 4.71
C MET A 77 16.97 -2.08 5.51
N HIS A 78 16.93 -0.76 5.26
CA HIS A 78 15.97 0.14 5.92
C HIS A 78 14.52 -0.23 5.58
N TYR A 79 14.25 -0.56 4.32
CA TYR A 79 12.94 -1.01 3.86
C TYR A 79 12.53 -2.35 4.49
N ALA A 80 13.45 -3.33 4.61
CA ALA A 80 13.16 -4.61 5.24
C ALA A 80 12.79 -4.46 6.72
N ILE A 81 13.51 -3.60 7.46
CA ILE A 81 13.19 -3.29 8.87
C ILE A 81 11.83 -2.59 8.96
N ALA A 82 11.57 -1.62 8.07
CA ALA A 82 10.31 -0.90 8.04
C ALA A 82 9.11 -1.80 7.69
N MET A 83 9.26 -2.72 6.73
CA MET A 83 8.25 -3.71 6.39
C MET A 83 7.96 -4.66 7.55
N ARG A 84 8.99 -5.10 8.29
CA ARG A 84 8.80 -5.91 9.49
C ARG A 84 8.00 -5.15 10.55
N ASN A 85 8.34 -3.89 10.82
CA ASN A 85 7.64 -3.06 11.80
C ASN A 85 6.20 -2.77 11.35
N MET A 86 5.99 -2.50 10.06
CA MET A 86 4.67 -2.36 9.46
C MET A 86 3.84 -3.62 9.64
N ALA A 87 4.40 -4.81 9.39
CA ALA A 87 3.70 -6.08 9.57
C ALA A 87 3.25 -6.28 11.03
N TRP A 88 4.12 -6.02 12.00
CA TRP A 88 3.75 -6.05 13.42
C TRP A 88 2.66 -5.04 13.76
N GLY A 89 2.78 -3.81 13.28
CA GLY A 89 1.78 -2.78 13.50
C GLY A 89 0.42 -3.12 12.91
N VAL A 90 0.39 -3.61 11.67
CA VAL A 90 -0.82 -4.08 10.99
C VAL A 90 -1.48 -5.22 11.77
N LEU A 91 -0.70 -6.20 12.24
CA LEU A 91 -1.22 -7.31 13.06
C LEU A 91 -1.90 -6.80 14.34
N ILE A 92 -1.25 -5.88 15.06
CA ILE A 92 -1.82 -5.30 16.29
C ILE A 92 -3.11 -4.54 15.98
N ILE A 93 -3.11 -3.68 14.96
CA ILE A 93 -4.29 -2.91 14.55
C ILE A 93 -5.45 -3.85 14.18
N MET A 94 -5.18 -4.90 13.39
CA MET A 94 -6.22 -5.84 13.00
C MET A 94 -6.77 -6.62 14.19
N ILE A 95 -5.92 -7.12 15.09
CA ILE A 95 -6.35 -7.88 16.26
C ILE A 95 -7.21 -6.98 17.17
N THR A 96 -6.70 -5.81 17.56
CA THR A 96 -7.41 -4.89 18.44
C THR A 96 -8.69 -4.39 17.79
N GLY A 97 -8.63 -4.00 16.52
CA GLY A 97 -9.78 -3.50 15.77
C GLY A 97 -10.86 -4.58 15.58
N SER A 98 -10.48 -5.83 15.34
CA SER A 98 -11.44 -6.95 15.24
C SER A 98 -12.14 -7.23 16.57
N ILE A 99 -11.41 -7.17 17.69
CA ILE A 99 -12.00 -7.33 19.04
C ILE A 99 -13.02 -6.22 19.31
N ILE A 100 -12.68 -4.96 19.01
CA ILE A 100 -13.60 -3.83 19.17
C ILE A 100 -14.82 -4.01 18.26
N LEU A 101 -14.60 -4.45 17.02
CA LEU A 101 -15.65 -4.63 16.03
C LEU A 101 -16.71 -5.65 16.49
N ILE A 102 -16.24 -6.84 16.92
CA ILE A 102 -17.11 -7.94 17.36
C ILE A 102 -17.93 -7.54 18.60
N ASN A 103 -17.35 -6.74 19.50
CA ASN A 103 -18.01 -6.38 20.76
C ASN A 103 -18.99 -5.21 20.65
N ASN A 104 -18.90 -4.38 19.60
CA ASN A 104 -19.66 -3.11 19.54
C ASN A 104 -20.62 -2.99 18.35
N PHE A 105 -20.56 -3.87 17.33
CA PHE A 105 -21.39 -3.75 16.14
C PHE A 105 -22.29 -4.97 15.92
N ASN A 106 -23.59 -4.74 15.71
CA ASN A 106 -24.56 -5.79 15.37
C ASN A 106 -24.79 -5.85 13.85
N GLY A 107 -24.88 -7.07 13.31
CA GLY A 107 -25.40 -7.39 11.97
C GLY A 107 -25.01 -6.44 10.83
N THR A 108 -25.83 -5.42 10.57
CA THR A 108 -25.64 -4.42 9.50
C THR A 108 -24.45 -3.49 9.72
N ASP A 109 -24.10 -3.19 10.97
CA ASP A 109 -23.00 -2.28 11.28
C ASP A 109 -21.62 -2.96 11.16
N ILE A 110 -21.59 -4.29 11.17
CA ILE A 110 -20.36 -5.08 11.02
C ILE A 110 -19.72 -4.80 9.65
N LYS A 111 -20.52 -4.67 8.59
CA LYS A 111 -20.00 -4.39 7.24
C LYS A 111 -19.30 -3.02 7.19
N THR A 112 -19.94 -1.98 7.72
CA THR A 112 -19.36 -0.64 7.82
C THR A 112 -18.12 -0.63 8.69
N GLY A 113 -18.17 -1.31 9.84
CA GLY A 113 -17.02 -1.46 10.73
C GLY A 113 -15.85 -2.18 10.07
N LEU A 114 -16.08 -3.21 9.24
CA LEU A 114 -15.04 -3.90 8.49
C LEU A 114 -14.36 -2.97 7.48
N TYR A 115 -15.13 -2.13 6.77
CA TYR A 115 -14.55 -1.13 5.88
C TYR A 115 -13.68 -0.12 6.64
N ILE A 116 -14.14 0.34 7.81
CA ILE A 116 -13.36 1.24 8.67
C ILE A 116 -12.07 0.55 9.14
N LEU A 117 -12.15 -0.71 9.58
CA LEU A 117 -11.00 -1.48 10.02
C LEU A 117 -9.96 -1.61 8.91
N ILE A 118 -10.37 -2.00 7.70
CA ILE A 118 -9.48 -2.13 6.54
C ILE A 118 -8.79 -0.81 6.23
N MET A 119 -9.53 0.31 6.25
CA MET A 119 -8.98 1.63 6.00
C MET A 119 -7.96 2.05 7.07
N ILE A 120 -8.28 1.86 8.35
CA ILE A 120 -7.37 2.15 9.46
C ILE A 120 -6.11 1.29 9.36
N THR A 121 -6.25 0.00 9.04
CA THR A 121 -5.10 -0.90 8.85
C THR A 121 -4.21 -0.46 7.70
N ALA A 122 -4.79 -0.11 6.55
CA ALA A 122 -4.03 0.36 5.39
C ALA A 122 -3.26 1.66 5.69
N VAL A 123 -3.94 2.66 6.27
CA VAL A 123 -3.33 3.94 6.63
C VAL A 123 -2.28 3.76 7.73
N GLY A 124 -2.61 3.01 8.79
CA GLY A 124 -1.69 2.74 9.90
C GLY A 124 -0.43 2.02 9.45
N GLY A 125 -0.56 1.00 8.60
CA GLY A 125 0.58 0.30 8.01
C GLY A 125 1.48 1.23 7.18
N ALA A 126 0.88 2.04 6.30
CA ALA A 126 1.62 3.02 5.49
C ALA A 126 2.37 4.04 6.36
N LEU A 127 1.75 4.55 7.43
CA LEU A 127 2.37 5.47 8.37
C LEU A 127 3.57 4.83 9.09
N ILE A 128 3.41 3.62 9.63
CA ILE A 128 4.49 2.92 10.34
C ILE A 128 5.69 2.69 9.43
N ASN A 129 5.45 2.27 8.19
CA ASN A 129 6.50 2.07 7.20
C ASN A 129 7.25 3.39 6.92
N ASN A 130 6.52 4.46 6.61
CA ASN A 130 7.12 5.76 6.27
C ASN A 130 7.88 6.39 7.44
N ILE A 131 7.31 6.34 8.66
CA ILE A 131 7.96 6.86 9.87
C ILE A 131 9.24 6.08 10.16
N THR A 132 9.18 4.74 10.09
CA THR A 132 10.36 3.90 10.36
C THR A 132 11.48 4.20 9.36
N ARG A 133 11.16 4.29 8.06
CA ARG A 133 12.15 4.65 7.02
C ARG A 133 12.74 6.04 7.25
N HIS A 134 11.89 7.03 7.52
CA HIS A 134 12.35 8.40 7.77
C HIS A 134 13.29 8.49 8.97
N LYS A 135 13.00 7.73 10.03
CA LYS A 135 13.86 7.66 11.22
C LYS A 135 15.21 7.01 10.89
N LEU A 136 15.21 5.85 10.24
CA LEU A 136 16.43 5.12 9.88
C LEU A 136 17.33 5.90 8.90
N GLU A 137 16.73 6.68 8.00
CA GLU A 137 17.49 7.55 7.09
C GLU A 137 18.13 8.76 7.80
N LYS A 138 17.56 9.24 8.91
CA LYS A 138 18.12 10.34 9.71
C LYS A 138 19.21 9.88 10.68
N GLU A 139 19.16 8.64 11.12
CA GLU A 139 20.10 8.07 12.10
C GLU A 139 21.41 7.58 11.46
N ASN A 140 21.44 7.36 10.14
CA ASN A 140 22.58 6.86 9.36
C ASN A 140 22.96 7.80 8.21
#